data_AF-A0A671XIL9-F1
#
_entry.id   AF-A0A671XIL9-F1
#
_cell.length_a   1.000
_cell.length_b   1.000
_cell.length_c   1.000
_cell.angle_alpha   90.00
_cell.angle_beta   90.00
_cell.angle_gamma   90.00
#
_symmetry.space_group_name_H-M   'P 1'
#
loop_
_entity.id
_entity.type
_entity.pdbx_description
1 polymer ?
#
loop_
_entity_poly.entity_id
_entity_poly.type
_entity_poly.pdbx_seq_one_letter_code
_entity_poly.pdbx_strand_id
1 'polypeptide(L)'
;MNCRTVREEQGTTSLPAAAAAGCATPTPRDRTAAFFELQERRHELLKLDAQTEERRQVLETLQLRKEELDKKYKDVEEFHSSYDMFLKDEETDRVAEKAERERKEGLQKEVEIKRLKEEYAGLTERKQELQRRVQSHGVYQDFMERVVKMTTFPDVQQPAAHLESLLHFRGKLRQRESEAQEQADQQRRALQKLEDQRHLLQLHKNNQLSQLYKKMEKMCSEALTWERKWNHIQETAAMKTLLLGKIKIVTLNLYEMIDDEVKGEEGVDVNDTETQLDKVRMFIQDNEDIVKQQGTPSRAKLSLMCNKGQKRKEQRGDKTRKQ
;
A
#
# COMPACT_ATOMS: atom_id res chain seq x y z
N MET A 1 -99.91 -18.95 44.82
CA MET A 1 -101.15 -18.64 44.08
C MET A 1 -101.64 -19.97 43.51
N ASN A 2 -102.62 -20.63 44.14
CA ASN A 2 -104.07 -20.40 44.10
C ASN A 2 -104.74 -20.84 42.78
N CYS A 3 -105.90 -21.49 42.97
CA CYS A 3 -107.00 -21.73 42.03
C CYS A 3 -106.80 -22.91 41.04
N ARG A 4 -107.79 -23.76 40.70
CA ARG A 4 -109.24 -23.79 40.97
C ARG A 4 -109.85 -25.05 40.29
N THR A 5 -110.84 -25.70 40.95
CA THR A 5 -112.15 -26.22 40.42
C THR A 5 -112.17 -27.28 39.29
N VAL A 6 -113.14 -28.19 39.08
CA VAL A 6 -114.54 -28.48 39.51
C VAL A 6 -114.89 -29.89 38.92
N ARG A 7 -115.55 -30.82 39.64
CA ARG A 7 -117.02 -31.07 39.77
C ARG A 7 -117.70 -31.67 38.50
N GLU A 8 -118.36 -32.82 38.65
CA GLU A 8 -119.81 -33.12 38.38
C GLU A 8 -119.87 -34.26 37.34
N GLU A 9 -120.77 -35.26 37.28
CA GLU A 9 -122.03 -35.64 37.94
C GLU A 9 -122.36 -37.09 37.45
N GLN A 10 -122.72 -38.04 38.33
CA GLN A 10 -124.08 -38.50 38.75
C GLN A 10 -124.71 -39.66 37.95
N GLY A 11 -125.23 -40.63 38.73
CA GLY A 11 -126.59 -41.17 38.62
C GLY A 11 -126.70 -42.64 38.15
N THR A 12 -126.94 -43.67 38.98
CA THR A 12 -128.10 -44.07 39.84
C THR A 12 -129.20 -44.90 39.15
N THR A 13 -129.69 -45.90 39.93
CA THR A 13 -131.06 -46.48 39.98
C THR A 13 -131.52 -47.40 38.83
N SER A 14 -132.28 -48.50 39.01
CA SER A 14 -133.07 -49.05 40.14
C SER A 14 -133.64 -50.45 39.80
N LEU A 15 -133.84 -51.30 40.82
CA LEU A 15 -134.89 -52.36 40.96
C LEU A 15 -136.32 -51.74 40.77
N PRO A 16 -137.50 -52.44 40.64
CA PRO A 16 -137.96 -53.59 41.46
C PRO A 16 -138.97 -54.58 40.77
N ALA A 17 -139.16 -55.82 41.27
CA ALA A 17 -140.18 -56.35 42.20
C ALA A 17 -141.45 -56.99 41.60
N ALA A 18 -141.88 -58.07 42.28
CA ALA A 18 -143.26 -58.57 42.46
C ALA A 18 -143.93 -59.23 41.23
N ALA A 19 -144.78 -60.26 41.32
CA ALA A 19 -145.37 -61.05 42.41
C ALA A 19 -146.02 -62.29 41.73
N ALA A 20 -145.86 -63.49 42.30
CA ALA A 20 -146.90 -64.23 43.02
C ALA A 20 -147.94 -65.00 42.17
N ALA A 21 -147.87 -66.33 42.35
CA ALA A 21 -148.96 -67.26 42.64
C ALA A 21 -150.23 -67.33 41.76
N GLY A 22 -150.54 -68.56 41.34
CA GLY A 22 -151.81 -69.17 41.77
C GLY A 22 -152.81 -69.60 40.70
N CYS A 23 -152.90 -70.93 40.55
CA CYS A 23 -154.13 -71.74 40.47
C CYS A 23 -155.03 -71.78 39.22
N ALA A 24 -155.40 -73.03 38.93
CA ALA A 24 -156.63 -73.54 38.30
C ALA A 24 -156.76 -73.55 36.75
N THR A 25 -156.63 -74.78 36.22
CA THR A 25 -157.33 -75.36 35.04
C THR A 25 -158.84 -75.02 34.99
N PRO A 26 -159.59 -75.10 33.86
CA PRO A 26 -159.51 -76.18 32.85
C PRO A 26 -159.91 -75.88 31.36
N THR A 27 -159.65 -76.89 30.50
CA THR A 27 -160.40 -77.35 29.28
C THR A 27 -160.22 -76.68 27.89
N PRO A 28 -160.44 -77.42 26.75
CA PRO A 28 -159.52 -77.40 25.59
C PRO A 28 -160.11 -77.15 24.17
N ARG A 29 -159.17 -76.98 23.20
CA ARG A 29 -159.17 -77.12 21.70
C ARG A 29 -159.23 -75.81 20.88
N ASP A 30 -158.46 -75.59 19.78
CA ASP A 30 -157.93 -76.48 18.71
C ASP A 30 -156.59 -76.03 18.02
N ARG A 31 -156.02 -76.94 17.20
CA ARG A 31 -154.60 -77.17 16.83
C ARG A 31 -153.98 -76.46 15.60
N THR A 32 -154.60 -75.48 14.97
CA THR A 32 -154.07 -74.84 13.73
C THR A 32 -152.96 -73.82 13.96
N ALA A 33 -152.76 -73.32 15.18
CA ALA A 33 -151.72 -72.33 15.50
C ALA A 33 -150.28 -72.91 15.53
N ALA A 34 -150.12 -74.19 15.87
CA ALA A 34 -148.80 -74.77 16.15
C ALA A 34 -147.90 -75.02 14.92
N PHE A 35 -148.45 -75.06 13.70
CA PHE A 35 -147.66 -75.28 12.48
C PHE A 35 -146.99 -74.01 11.96
N PHE A 36 -147.65 -72.85 12.10
CA PHE A 36 -147.10 -71.55 11.71
C PHE A 36 -145.94 -71.12 12.61
N GLU A 37 -146.04 -71.36 13.93
CA GLU A 37 -144.99 -71.02 14.90
C GLU A 37 -143.65 -71.75 14.65
N LEU A 38 -143.69 -73.00 14.15
CA LEU A 38 -142.48 -73.78 13.85
C LEU A 38 -141.74 -73.32 12.59
N GLN A 39 -142.47 -72.79 11.60
CA GLN A 39 -141.87 -72.28 10.37
C GLN A 39 -141.24 -70.90 10.59
N GLU A 40 -141.84 -70.07 11.44
CA GLU A 40 -141.27 -68.80 11.90
C GLU A 40 -139.98 -69.01 12.69
N ARG A 41 -139.97 -69.94 13.65
CA ARG A 41 -138.77 -70.31 14.43
C ARG A 41 -137.60 -70.79 13.57
N ARG A 42 -137.84 -71.53 12.50
CA ARG A 42 -136.77 -71.97 11.56
C ARG A 42 -136.23 -70.81 10.72
N HIS A 43 -137.09 -69.90 10.28
CA HIS A 43 -136.66 -68.71 9.56
C HIS A 43 -135.90 -67.74 10.47
N GLU A 44 -136.27 -67.66 11.75
CA GLU A 44 -135.55 -66.90 12.77
C GLU A 44 -134.16 -67.49 13.04
N LEU A 45 -134.02 -68.82 13.16
CA LEU A 45 -132.73 -69.46 13.35
C LEU A 45 -131.79 -69.24 12.17
N LEU A 46 -132.27 -69.38 10.92
CA LEU A 46 -131.45 -69.09 9.74
C LEU A 46 -131.06 -67.60 9.64
N LYS A 47 -131.92 -66.69 10.08
CA LYS A 47 -131.59 -65.25 10.18
C LYS A 47 -130.56 -64.98 11.27
N LEU A 48 -130.64 -65.68 12.41
CA LEU A 48 -129.68 -65.56 13.49
C LEU A 48 -128.32 -66.16 13.09
N ASP A 49 -128.29 -67.29 12.38
CA ASP A 49 -127.06 -67.89 11.85
C ASP A 49 -126.43 -66.98 10.80
N ALA A 50 -127.21 -66.42 9.88
CA ALA A 50 -126.74 -65.42 8.93
C ALA A 50 -126.17 -64.16 9.64
N GLN A 51 -126.86 -63.65 10.67
CA GLN A 51 -126.35 -62.52 11.47
C GLN A 51 -125.09 -62.87 12.26
N THR A 52 -124.95 -64.10 12.71
CA THR A 52 -123.77 -64.55 13.47
C THR A 52 -122.58 -64.73 12.52
N GLU A 53 -122.82 -65.23 11.32
CA GLU A 53 -121.84 -65.35 10.24
C GLU A 53 -121.36 -63.99 9.75
N GLU A 54 -122.28 -63.06 9.53
CA GLU A 54 -121.99 -61.66 9.19
C GLU A 54 -121.17 -60.99 10.30
N ARG A 55 -121.55 -61.15 11.57
CA ARG A 55 -120.77 -60.65 12.71
C ARG A 55 -119.38 -61.27 12.78
N ARG A 56 -119.22 -62.55 12.44
CA ARG A 56 -117.92 -63.22 12.42
C ARG A 56 -117.03 -62.69 11.29
N GLN A 57 -117.55 -62.54 10.09
CA GLN A 57 -116.80 -61.96 8.96
C GLN A 57 -116.42 -60.50 9.23
N VAL A 58 -117.29 -59.72 9.88
CA VAL A 58 -116.99 -58.35 10.34
C VAL A 58 -115.90 -58.36 11.42
N LEU A 59 -115.92 -59.31 12.36
CA LEU A 59 -114.86 -59.44 13.36
C LEU A 59 -113.51 -59.84 12.73
N GLU A 60 -113.50 -60.78 11.79
CA GLU A 60 -112.28 -61.22 11.09
C GLU A 60 -111.68 -60.08 10.25
N THR A 61 -112.51 -59.33 9.51
CA THR A 61 -112.05 -58.15 8.76
C THR A 61 -111.55 -57.02 9.67
N LEU A 62 -112.19 -56.81 10.83
CA LEU A 62 -111.71 -55.87 11.84
C LEU A 62 -110.40 -56.33 12.48
N GLN A 63 -110.21 -57.63 12.71
CA GLN A 63 -108.95 -58.19 13.22
C GLN A 63 -107.81 -58.02 12.22
N LEU A 64 -108.04 -58.37 10.95
CA LEU A 64 -107.07 -58.12 9.88
C LEU A 64 -106.75 -56.64 9.76
N ARG A 65 -107.76 -55.77 9.85
CA ARG A 65 -107.55 -54.32 9.82
C ARG A 65 -106.77 -53.80 11.03
N LYS A 66 -106.98 -54.38 12.20
CA LYS A 66 -106.22 -54.06 13.41
C LYS A 66 -104.76 -54.47 13.27
N GLU A 67 -104.49 -55.67 12.76
CA GLU A 67 -103.12 -56.13 12.51
C GLU A 67 -102.40 -55.28 11.45
N GLU A 68 -103.09 -54.85 10.40
CA GLU A 68 -102.57 -53.88 9.43
C GLU A 68 -102.26 -52.52 10.08
N LEU A 69 -103.13 -52.04 10.96
CA LEU A 69 -102.92 -50.80 11.71
C LEU A 69 -101.73 -50.90 12.66
N ASP A 70 -101.58 -52.02 13.37
CA ASP A 70 -100.46 -52.25 14.30
C ASP A 70 -99.13 -52.36 13.54
N LYS A 71 -99.11 -52.99 12.36
CA LYS A 71 -97.93 -52.99 11.48
C LYS A 71 -97.57 -51.56 11.04
N LYS A 72 -98.54 -50.80 10.54
CA LYS A 72 -98.33 -49.40 10.15
C LYS A 72 -97.86 -48.53 11.33
N TYR A 73 -98.36 -48.79 12.54
CA TYR A 73 -97.93 -48.06 13.73
C TYR A 73 -96.47 -48.36 14.06
N LYS A 74 -96.06 -49.63 14.05
CA LYS A 74 -94.66 -50.02 14.25
C LYS A 74 -93.75 -49.46 13.17
N ASP A 75 -94.16 -49.52 11.90
CA ASP A 75 -93.40 -48.93 10.80
C ASP A 75 -93.19 -47.43 11.05
N VAL A 76 -94.25 -46.68 11.43
CA VAL A 76 -94.15 -45.25 11.74
C VAL A 76 -93.27 -44.98 12.96
N GLU A 77 -93.35 -45.83 14.00
CA GLU A 77 -92.52 -45.71 15.20
C GLU A 77 -91.04 -45.95 14.90
N GLU A 78 -90.71 -46.95 14.07
CA GLU A 78 -89.35 -47.20 13.58
C GLU A 78 -88.85 -46.07 12.69
N PHE A 79 -89.69 -45.53 11.80
CA PHE A 79 -89.35 -44.34 11.01
C PHE A 79 -89.09 -43.13 11.90
N HIS A 80 -89.90 -42.92 12.94
CA HIS A 80 -89.72 -41.80 13.87
C HIS A 80 -88.44 -41.97 14.69
N SER A 81 -88.17 -43.17 15.20
CA SER A 81 -86.92 -43.48 15.90
C SER A 81 -85.70 -43.32 15.01
N SER A 82 -85.75 -43.79 13.76
CA SER A 82 -84.69 -43.61 12.77
C SER A 82 -84.48 -42.13 12.42
N TYR A 83 -85.55 -41.35 12.32
CA TYR A 83 -85.47 -39.91 12.04
C TYR A 83 -84.92 -39.12 13.24
N ASP A 84 -85.31 -39.48 14.46
CA ASP A 84 -84.77 -38.90 15.69
C ASP A 84 -83.28 -39.23 15.88
N MET A 85 -82.85 -40.45 15.53
CA MET A 85 -81.43 -40.79 15.50
C MET A 85 -80.70 -39.96 14.44
N PHE A 86 -81.25 -39.84 13.23
CA PHE A 86 -80.65 -39.03 12.17
C PHE A 86 -80.50 -37.55 12.57
N LEU A 87 -81.51 -36.96 13.22
CA LEU A 87 -81.43 -35.58 13.71
C LEU A 87 -80.36 -35.41 14.79
N LYS A 88 -80.26 -36.36 15.73
CA LYS A 88 -79.20 -36.34 16.76
C LYS A 88 -77.82 -36.49 16.14
N ASP A 89 -77.66 -37.40 15.18
CA ASP A 89 -76.40 -37.60 14.45
C ASP A 89 -76.02 -36.32 13.70
N GLU A 90 -76.93 -35.70 12.93
CA GLU A 90 -76.69 -34.42 12.27
C GLU A 90 -76.36 -33.28 13.25
N GLU A 91 -77.04 -33.21 14.41
CA GLU A 91 -76.72 -32.22 15.44
C GLU A 91 -75.32 -32.44 16.04
N THR A 92 -74.96 -33.69 16.31
CA THR A 92 -73.62 -34.03 16.80
C THR A 92 -72.54 -33.74 15.76
N ASP A 93 -72.79 -34.01 14.49
CA ASP A 93 -71.89 -33.69 13.38
C ASP A 93 -71.72 -32.18 13.22
N ARG A 94 -72.82 -31.40 13.26
CA ARG A 94 -72.74 -29.92 13.21
C ARG A 94 -71.96 -29.34 14.38
N VAL A 95 -72.13 -29.87 15.59
CA VAL A 95 -71.38 -29.46 16.78
C VAL A 95 -69.91 -29.86 16.64
N ALA A 96 -69.61 -31.06 16.14
CA ALA A 96 -68.25 -31.53 15.90
C ALA A 96 -67.53 -30.68 14.84
N GLU A 97 -68.18 -30.36 13.71
CA GLU A 97 -67.64 -29.48 12.67
C GLU A 97 -67.40 -28.06 13.18
N LYS A 98 -68.29 -27.53 14.02
CA LYS A 98 -68.10 -26.21 14.63
C LYS A 98 -66.90 -26.21 15.58
N ALA A 99 -66.79 -27.23 16.44
CA ALA A 99 -65.64 -27.40 17.33
C ALA A 99 -64.33 -27.59 16.55
N GLU A 100 -64.35 -28.32 15.43
CA GLU A 100 -63.19 -28.50 14.57
C GLU A 100 -62.77 -27.19 13.88
N ARG A 101 -63.74 -26.40 13.38
CA ARG A 101 -63.48 -25.06 12.82
C ARG A 101 -62.87 -24.13 13.86
N GLU A 102 -63.45 -24.07 15.06
CA GLU A 102 -62.91 -23.27 16.17
C GLU A 102 -61.49 -23.71 16.56
N ARG A 103 -61.22 -25.03 16.56
CA ARG A 103 -59.86 -25.56 16.78
C ARG A 103 -58.89 -25.15 15.66
N LYS A 104 -59.29 -25.25 14.39
CA LYS A 104 -58.46 -24.83 13.24
C LYS A 104 -58.13 -23.34 13.30
N GLU A 105 -59.12 -22.50 13.60
CA GLU A 105 -58.91 -21.06 13.80
C GLU A 105 -58.02 -20.78 15.02
N GLY A 106 -58.20 -21.52 16.11
CA GLY A 106 -57.33 -21.45 17.29
C GLY A 106 -55.87 -21.74 16.94
N LEU A 107 -55.61 -22.82 16.20
CA LEU A 107 -54.27 -23.19 15.74
C LEU A 107 -53.66 -22.14 14.80
N GLN A 108 -54.44 -21.59 13.87
CA GLN A 108 -53.96 -20.51 12.98
C GLN A 108 -53.58 -19.26 13.78
N LYS A 109 -54.42 -18.86 14.75
CA LYS A 109 -54.13 -17.73 15.64
C LYS A 109 -52.92 -18.01 16.52
N GLU A 110 -52.73 -19.24 17.00
CA GLU A 110 -51.54 -19.62 17.77
C GLU A 110 -50.25 -19.53 16.95
N VAL A 111 -50.28 -19.97 15.68
CA VAL A 111 -49.13 -19.84 14.76
C VAL A 111 -48.83 -18.36 14.51
N GLU A 112 -49.86 -17.55 14.26
CA GLU A 112 -49.70 -16.12 14.04
C GLU A 112 -49.16 -15.42 15.30
N ILE A 113 -49.64 -15.78 16.49
CA ILE A 113 -49.11 -15.27 17.77
C ILE A 113 -47.65 -15.66 17.95
N LYS A 114 -47.24 -16.89 17.59
CA LYS A 114 -45.84 -17.31 17.64
C LYS A 114 -44.98 -16.49 16.69
N ARG A 115 -45.41 -16.32 15.43
CA ARG A 115 -44.72 -15.49 14.43
C ARG A 115 -44.56 -14.04 14.91
N LEU A 116 -45.64 -13.43 15.38
CA LEU A 116 -45.62 -12.06 15.89
C LEU A 116 -44.73 -11.91 17.13
N LYS A 117 -44.65 -12.93 18.00
CA LYS A 117 -43.73 -12.93 19.14
C LYS A 117 -42.27 -12.97 18.71
N GLU A 118 -41.94 -13.78 17.71
CA GLU A 118 -40.59 -13.85 17.13
C GLU A 118 -40.19 -12.53 16.46
N GLU A 119 -41.09 -11.93 15.67
CA GLU A 119 -40.88 -10.62 15.05
C GLU A 119 -40.71 -9.52 16.10
N TYR A 120 -41.54 -9.52 17.14
CA TYR A 120 -41.43 -8.57 18.24
C TYR A 120 -40.11 -8.72 19.00
N ALA A 121 -39.65 -9.96 19.22
CA ALA A 121 -38.35 -10.22 19.84
C ALA A 121 -37.20 -9.68 18.98
N GLY A 122 -37.19 -9.97 17.67
CA GLY A 122 -36.17 -9.47 16.74
C GLY A 122 -36.15 -7.94 16.65
N LEU A 123 -37.32 -7.29 16.59
CA LEU A 123 -37.42 -5.83 16.63
C LEU A 123 -36.90 -5.24 17.95
N THR A 124 -37.16 -5.91 19.07
CA THR A 124 -36.68 -5.49 20.38
C THR A 124 -35.16 -5.58 20.48
N GLU A 125 -34.55 -6.66 19.98
CA GLU A 125 -33.10 -6.80 19.91
C GLU A 125 -32.46 -5.73 19.02
N ARG A 126 -33.03 -5.46 17.85
CA ARG A 126 -32.54 -4.42 16.94
C ARG A 126 -32.62 -3.03 17.57
N LYS A 127 -33.70 -2.74 18.29
CA LYS A 127 -33.85 -1.50 19.06
C LYS A 127 -32.76 -1.37 20.12
N GLN A 128 -32.50 -2.43 20.89
CA GLN A 128 -31.45 -2.43 21.91
C GLN A 128 -30.06 -2.26 21.30
N GLU A 129 -29.78 -2.88 20.15
CA GLU A 129 -28.52 -2.70 19.42
C GLU A 129 -28.32 -1.25 18.98
N LEU A 130 -29.33 -0.66 18.35
CA LEU A 130 -29.30 0.74 17.95
C LEU A 130 -29.15 1.67 19.17
N GLN A 131 -29.84 1.38 20.27
CA GLN A 131 -29.72 2.15 21.50
C GLN A 131 -28.32 2.07 22.09
N ARG A 132 -27.69 0.89 22.10
CA ARG A 132 -26.27 0.73 22.49
C ARG A 132 -25.34 1.54 21.59
N ARG A 133 -25.58 1.56 20.27
CA ARG A 133 -24.81 2.39 19.34
C ARG A 133 -25.00 3.87 19.63
N VAL A 134 -26.23 4.35 19.86
CA VAL A 134 -26.46 5.76 20.19
C VAL A 134 -25.76 6.13 21.50
N GLN A 135 -25.85 5.27 22.52
CA GLN A 135 -25.14 5.45 23.80
C GLN A 135 -23.62 5.51 23.61
N SER A 136 -23.05 4.62 22.78
CA SER A 136 -21.61 4.67 22.50
C SER A 136 -21.20 5.97 21.78
N HIS A 137 -22.08 6.53 20.95
CA HIS A 137 -21.81 7.81 20.28
C HIS A 137 -22.07 9.04 21.16
N GLY A 138 -22.75 8.89 22.30
CA GLY A 138 -23.00 9.98 23.24
C GLY A 138 -21.72 10.66 23.74
N VAL A 139 -20.62 9.91 23.89
CA VAL A 139 -19.31 10.46 24.28
C VAL A 139 -18.81 11.53 23.30
N TYR A 140 -19.05 11.33 22.00
CA TYR A 140 -18.66 12.29 20.96
C TYR A 140 -19.58 13.50 20.94
N GLN A 141 -20.87 13.32 21.23
CA GLN A 141 -21.81 14.43 21.38
C GLN A 141 -21.39 15.32 22.56
N ASP A 142 -21.14 14.75 23.73
CA ASP A 142 -20.69 15.50 24.91
C ASP A 142 -19.37 16.23 24.64
N PHE A 143 -18.46 15.59 23.90
CA PHE A 143 -17.20 16.20 23.48
C PHE A 143 -17.44 17.39 22.55
N MET A 144 -18.28 17.23 21.53
CA MET A 144 -18.59 18.33 20.61
C MET A 144 -19.33 19.47 21.29
N GLU A 145 -20.24 19.18 22.23
CA GLU A 145 -20.86 20.20 23.06
C GLU A 145 -19.85 20.94 23.94
N ARG A 146 -18.86 20.24 24.51
CA ARG A 146 -17.73 20.88 25.20
C ARG A 146 -16.92 21.76 24.25
N VAL A 147 -16.61 21.28 23.04
CA VAL A 147 -15.88 22.06 22.03
C VAL A 147 -16.65 23.33 21.66
N VAL A 148 -17.96 23.23 21.42
CA VAL A 148 -18.84 24.38 21.14
C VAL A 148 -18.88 25.33 22.34
N LYS A 149 -18.95 24.84 23.58
CA LYS A 149 -18.90 25.70 24.78
C LYS A 149 -17.55 26.41 24.96
N MET A 150 -16.45 25.76 24.59
CA MET A 150 -15.10 26.30 24.69
C MET A 150 -14.75 27.24 23.54
N THR A 151 -15.52 27.21 22.45
CA THR A 151 -15.29 28.03 21.26
C THR A 151 -16.43 29.03 21.09
N THR A 152 -16.23 30.09 20.32
CA THR A 152 -17.28 31.08 20.02
C THR A 152 -18.26 30.61 18.94
N PHE A 153 -18.27 29.32 18.59
CA PHE A 153 -19.13 28.79 17.54
C PHE A 153 -20.57 28.57 18.06
N PRO A 154 -21.60 28.97 17.30
CA PRO A 154 -23.00 28.83 17.71
C PRO A 154 -23.60 27.43 17.54
N ASP A 155 -23.03 26.56 16.70
CA ASP A 155 -23.56 25.21 16.43
C ASP A 155 -22.43 24.18 16.27
N VAL A 156 -22.74 22.90 16.54
CA VAL A 156 -21.83 21.74 16.45
C VAL A 156 -21.26 21.53 15.05
N GLN A 157 -21.99 21.94 14.00
CA GLN A 157 -21.53 21.80 12.61
C GLN A 157 -20.49 22.85 12.21
N GLN A 158 -20.47 24.03 12.84
CA GLN A 158 -19.55 25.11 12.46
C GLN A 158 -18.09 24.83 12.81
N PRO A 159 -17.73 24.27 13.99
CA PRO A 159 -16.38 23.82 14.27
C PRO A 159 -15.91 22.77 13.26
N ALA A 160 -16.77 21.84 12.86
CA ALA A 160 -16.43 20.82 11.87
C ALA A 160 -16.12 21.45 10.50
N ALA A 161 -16.99 22.33 10.00
CA ALA A 161 -16.78 23.05 8.74
C ALA A 161 -15.52 23.95 8.79
N HIS A 162 -15.23 24.55 9.94
CA HIS A 162 -14.02 25.33 10.16
C HIS A 162 -12.76 24.45 10.10
N LEU A 163 -12.79 23.29 10.76
CA LEU A 163 -11.68 22.32 10.70
C LEU A 163 -11.46 21.79 9.28
N GLU A 164 -12.52 21.46 8.56
CA GLU A 164 -12.43 21.05 7.14
C GLU A 164 -11.79 22.14 6.30
N SER A 165 -12.21 23.39 6.48
CA SER A 165 -11.62 24.55 5.81
C SER A 165 -10.13 24.69 6.15
N LEU A 166 -9.76 24.59 7.43
CA LEU A 166 -8.36 24.64 7.87
C LEU A 166 -7.52 23.51 7.28
N LEU A 167 -8.06 22.29 7.21
CA LEU A 167 -7.38 21.14 6.60
C LEU A 167 -7.15 21.37 5.11
N HIS A 168 -8.16 21.89 4.41
CA HIS A 168 -8.05 22.27 3.01
C HIS A 168 -7.01 23.38 2.80
N PHE A 169 -7.00 24.44 3.63
CA PHE A 169 -5.99 25.49 3.57
C PHE A 169 -4.59 24.96 3.87
N ARG A 170 -4.45 24.07 4.86
CA ARG A 170 -3.18 23.40 5.16
C ARG A 170 -2.68 22.58 3.97
N GLY A 171 -3.57 21.87 3.27
CA GLY A 171 -3.24 21.16 2.04
C GLY A 171 -2.71 22.11 0.95
N LYS A 172 -3.42 23.22 0.71
CA LYS A 172 -2.98 24.26 -0.25
C LYS A 172 -1.65 24.90 0.11
N LEU A 173 -1.41 25.18 1.39
CA LEU A 173 -0.15 25.74 1.87
C LEU A 173 1.01 24.77 1.67
N ARG A 174 0.83 23.49 2.01
CA ARG A 174 1.84 22.45 1.76
C ARG A 174 2.15 22.28 0.28
N GLN A 175 1.14 22.35 -0.57
CA GLN A 175 1.37 22.29 -2.02
C GLN A 175 2.24 23.45 -2.50
N ARG A 176 1.90 24.69 -2.12
CA ARG A 176 2.70 25.87 -2.48
C ARG A 176 4.12 25.80 -1.93
N GLU A 177 4.28 25.32 -0.70
CA GLU A 177 5.59 25.10 -0.09
C GLU A 177 6.41 24.08 -0.89
N SER A 178 5.81 22.96 -1.29
CA SER A 178 6.45 21.94 -2.14
C SER A 178 6.87 22.53 -3.50
N GLU A 179 5.98 23.28 -4.16
CA GLU A 179 6.26 23.93 -5.44
C GLU A 179 7.41 24.94 -5.31
N ALA A 180 7.41 25.76 -4.25
CA ALA A 180 8.49 26.71 -3.97
C ALA A 180 9.81 26.00 -3.67
N GLN A 181 9.76 24.90 -2.92
CA GLN A 181 10.94 24.08 -2.61
C GLN A 181 11.52 23.43 -3.88
N GLU A 182 10.67 22.91 -4.76
CA GLU A 182 11.10 22.36 -6.06
C GLU A 182 11.74 23.44 -6.93
N GLN A 183 11.19 24.65 -6.99
CA GLN A 183 11.79 25.77 -7.71
C GLN A 183 13.16 26.17 -7.13
N ALA A 184 13.27 26.24 -5.80
CA ALA A 184 14.54 26.51 -5.13
C ALA A 184 15.58 25.42 -5.43
N ASP A 185 15.17 24.15 -5.43
CA ASP A 185 16.07 23.04 -5.73
C ASP A 185 16.47 23.00 -7.22
N GLN A 186 15.58 23.39 -8.14
CA GLN A 186 15.93 23.59 -9.54
C GLN A 186 16.98 24.70 -9.71
N GLN A 187 16.81 25.83 -9.04
CA GLN A 187 17.77 26.93 -9.07
C GLN A 187 19.12 26.52 -8.45
N ARG A 188 19.13 25.82 -7.32
CA ARG A 188 20.34 25.26 -6.70
C ARG A 188 21.08 24.32 -7.64
N ARG A 189 20.37 23.41 -8.31
CA ARG A 189 20.97 22.50 -9.31
C ARG A 189 21.55 23.26 -10.50
N ALA A 190 20.87 24.31 -10.97
CA ALA A 190 21.38 25.15 -12.06
C ALA A 190 22.65 25.90 -11.65
N LEU A 191 22.69 26.46 -10.44
CA LEU A 191 23.87 27.11 -9.89
C LEU A 191 25.04 26.13 -9.75
N GLN A 192 24.81 24.94 -9.18
CA GLN A 192 25.85 23.92 -9.05
C GLN A 192 26.47 23.57 -10.41
N LYS A 193 25.65 23.39 -11.45
CA LYS A 193 26.16 23.11 -12.81
C LYS A 193 27.05 24.24 -13.34
N LEU A 194 26.68 25.51 -13.10
CA LEU A 194 27.48 26.65 -13.51
C LEU A 194 28.79 26.76 -12.72
N GLU A 195 28.74 26.46 -11.42
CA GLU A 195 29.94 26.40 -10.57
C GLU A 195 30.90 25.31 -11.05
N ASP A 196 30.39 24.10 -11.31
CA ASP A 196 31.18 22.98 -11.82
C ASP A 196 31.83 23.34 -13.16
N GLN A 197 31.08 23.97 -14.08
CA GLN A 197 31.63 24.47 -15.35
C GLN A 197 32.72 25.52 -15.13
N ARG A 198 32.50 26.48 -14.21
CA ARG A 198 33.51 27.49 -13.86
C ARG A 198 34.76 26.83 -13.30
N HIS A 199 34.62 25.85 -12.41
CA HIS A 199 35.74 25.12 -11.81
C HIS A 199 36.54 24.36 -12.86
N LEU A 200 35.88 23.71 -13.82
CA LEU A 200 36.55 23.04 -14.93
C LEU A 200 37.31 24.02 -15.82
N LEU A 201 36.70 25.17 -16.16
CA LEU A 201 37.37 26.21 -16.95
C LEU A 201 38.56 26.79 -16.21
N GLN A 202 38.43 27.07 -14.91
CA GLN A 202 39.51 27.58 -14.09
C GLN A 202 40.67 26.57 -14.01
N LEU A 203 40.38 25.28 -13.82
CA LEU A 203 41.39 24.23 -13.82
C LEU A 203 42.10 24.16 -15.18
N HIS A 204 41.35 24.24 -16.28
CA HIS A 204 41.91 24.21 -17.63
C HIS A 204 42.83 25.41 -17.89
N LYS A 205 42.42 26.62 -17.51
CA LYS A 205 43.24 27.83 -17.63
C LYS A 205 44.46 27.79 -16.73
N ASN A 206 44.33 27.28 -15.50
CA ASN A 206 45.47 27.11 -14.60
C ASN A 206 46.49 26.12 -15.19
N ASN A 207 46.03 25.01 -15.75
CA ASN A 207 46.90 24.04 -16.41
C ASN A 207 47.63 24.67 -17.63
N GLN A 208 46.92 25.43 -18.47
CA GLN A 208 47.52 26.17 -19.59
C GLN A 208 48.57 27.16 -19.11
N LEU A 209 48.29 27.92 -18.04
CA LEU A 209 49.25 28.85 -17.44
C LEU A 209 50.49 28.10 -16.96
N SER A 210 50.34 27.00 -16.21
CA SER A 210 51.48 26.19 -15.76
C SER A 210 52.31 25.65 -16.92
N GLN A 211 51.69 25.26 -18.03
CA GLN A 211 52.43 24.83 -19.23
C GLN A 211 53.21 25.99 -19.86
N LEU A 212 52.62 27.18 -19.96
CA LEU A 212 53.29 28.36 -20.50
C LEU A 212 54.45 28.81 -19.60
N TYR A 213 54.27 28.82 -18.28
CA TYR A 213 55.33 29.12 -17.32
C TYR A 213 56.50 28.13 -17.46
N LYS A 214 56.22 26.82 -17.54
CA LYS A 214 57.27 25.81 -17.77
C LYS A 214 58.04 26.04 -19.07
N LYS A 215 57.34 26.42 -20.15
CA LYS A 215 57.99 26.75 -21.43
C LYS A 215 58.87 27.99 -21.29
N MET A 216 58.36 29.04 -20.66
CA MET A 216 59.11 30.27 -20.41
C MET A 216 60.36 30.00 -19.57
N GLU A 217 60.24 29.29 -18.44
CA GLU A 217 61.37 28.91 -17.59
C GLU A 217 62.42 28.12 -18.38
N LYS A 218 61.99 27.19 -19.23
CA LYS A 218 62.90 26.44 -20.10
C LYS A 218 63.65 27.38 -21.05
N MET A 219 62.95 28.24 -21.78
CA MET A 219 63.57 29.20 -22.71
C MET A 219 64.53 30.17 -21.98
N CYS A 220 64.15 30.67 -20.80
CA CYS A 220 65.02 31.52 -19.99
C CYS A 220 66.26 30.76 -19.51
N SER A 221 66.12 29.50 -19.08
CA SER A 221 67.27 28.69 -18.68
C SER A 221 68.23 28.46 -19.84
N GLU A 222 67.71 28.18 -21.03
CA GLU A 222 68.49 28.03 -22.26
C GLU A 222 69.20 29.34 -22.63
N ALA A 223 68.49 30.47 -22.60
CA ALA A 223 69.07 31.79 -22.86
C ALA A 223 70.22 32.11 -21.87
N LEU A 224 70.04 31.86 -20.57
CA LEU A 224 71.09 32.03 -19.57
C LEU A 224 72.29 31.12 -19.83
N THR A 225 72.09 29.88 -20.29
CA THR A 225 73.23 29.02 -20.64
C THR A 225 74.02 29.54 -21.84
N TRP A 226 73.33 30.10 -22.85
CA TRP A 226 73.97 30.71 -24.01
C TRP A 226 74.67 32.02 -23.67
N GLU A 227 74.06 32.84 -22.82
CA GLU A 227 74.68 34.08 -22.32
C GLU A 227 75.97 33.78 -21.56
N ARG A 228 75.98 32.77 -20.67
CA ARG A 228 77.21 32.34 -19.98
C ARG A 228 78.28 31.87 -20.97
N LYS A 229 77.92 31.07 -21.97
CA LYS A 229 78.86 30.61 -23.01
C LYS A 229 79.41 31.79 -23.81
N TRP A 230 78.55 32.73 -24.19
CA TRP A 230 78.93 33.93 -24.93
C TRP A 230 79.89 34.82 -24.13
N ASN A 231 79.57 35.09 -22.86
CA ASN A 231 80.43 35.85 -21.97
C ASN A 231 81.81 35.19 -21.82
N HIS A 232 81.86 33.86 -21.67
CA HIS A 232 83.13 33.14 -21.60
C HIS A 232 83.96 33.26 -22.89
N ILE A 233 83.32 33.16 -24.06
CA ILE A 233 83.98 33.38 -25.36
C ILE A 233 84.51 34.82 -25.45
N GLN A 234 83.69 35.80 -25.05
CA GLN A 234 84.03 37.22 -25.09
C GLN A 234 85.20 37.54 -24.15
N GLU A 235 85.18 37.05 -22.92
CA GLU A 235 86.29 37.18 -21.96
C GLU A 235 87.57 36.56 -22.52
N THR A 236 87.47 35.35 -23.08
CA THR A 236 88.63 34.66 -23.68
C THR A 236 89.17 35.44 -24.87
N ALA A 237 88.31 35.98 -25.74
CA ALA A 237 88.71 36.79 -26.87
C ALA A 237 89.37 38.09 -26.41
N ALA A 238 88.81 38.78 -25.41
CA ALA A 238 89.41 39.99 -24.83
C ALA A 238 90.80 39.71 -24.24
N MET A 239 90.97 38.59 -23.52
CA MET A 239 92.28 38.17 -23.00
C MET A 239 93.29 37.90 -24.13
N LYS A 240 92.88 37.19 -25.19
CA LYS A 240 93.74 36.92 -26.36
C LYS A 240 94.11 38.19 -27.11
N THR A 241 93.16 39.11 -27.31
CA THR A 241 93.42 40.41 -27.95
C THR A 241 94.39 41.26 -27.11
N LEU A 242 94.22 41.27 -25.78
CA LEU A 242 95.16 41.96 -24.89
C LEU A 242 96.55 41.34 -24.95
N LEU A 243 96.68 40.02 -24.93
CA LEU A 243 97.95 39.32 -25.06
C LEU A 243 98.62 39.63 -26.41
N LEU A 244 97.85 39.59 -27.50
CA LEU A 244 98.34 39.96 -28.82
C LEU A 244 98.84 41.40 -28.82
N GLY A 245 98.09 42.35 -28.25
CA GLY A 245 98.52 43.75 -28.11
C GLY A 245 99.83 43.89 -27.34
N LYS A 246 100.01 43.14 -26.24
CA LYS A 246 101.28 43.11 -25.49
C LYS A 246 102.44 42.57 -26.33
N ILE A 247 102.22 41.47 -27.06
CA ILE A 247 103.24 40.89 -27.96
C ILE A 247 103.63 41.91 -29.03
N LYS A 248 102.65 42.60 -29.64
CA LYS A 248 102.91 43.64 -30.64
C LYS A 248 103.78 44.76 -30.09
N ILE A 249 103.45 45.29 -28.91
CA ILE A 249 104.22 46.39 -28.29
C ILE A 249 105.63 45.93 -27.93
N VAL A 250 105.79 44.77 -27.29
CA VAL A 250 107.13 44.27 -26.90
C VAL A 250 107.98 44.01 -28.15
N THR A 251 107.39 43.43 -29.19
CA THR A 251 108.07 43.18 -30.46
C THR A 251 108.53 44.49 -31.10
N LEU A 252 107.63 45.46 -31.22
CA LEU A 252 107.95 46.76 -31.81
C LEU A 252 109.07 47.44 -31.02
N ASN A 253 108.97 47.48 -29.69
CA ASN A 253 110.01 48.07 -28.85
C ASN A 253 111.37 47.36 -29.01
N LEU A 254 111.39 46.02 -29.10
CA LEU A 254 112.62 45.25 -29.36
C LEU A 254 113.18 45.54 -30.74
N TYR A 255 112.33 45.61 -31.76
CA TYR A 255 112.71 45.93 -33.13
C TYR A 255 113.31 47.33 -33.22
N GLU A 256 112.64 48.35 -32.67
CA GLU A 256 113.13 49.74 -32.64
C GLU A 256 114.51 49.85 -31.97
N MET A 257 114.74 49.14 -30.85
CA MET A 257 116.07 49.12 -30.21
C MET A 257 117.17 48.52 -31.12
N ILE A 258 116.85 47.50 -31.92
CA ILE A 258 117.80 46.86 -32.83
C ILE A 258 118.02 47.72 -34.08
N ASP A 259 116.95 48.31 -34.63
CA ASP A 259 116.98 49.19 -35.80
C ASP A 259 117.82 50.47 -35.52
N ASP A 260 117.76 50.99 -34.29
CA ASP A 260 118.60 52.10 -33.81
C ASP A 260 120.11 51.76 -33.79
N GLU A 261 120.47 50.49 -33.53
CA GLU A 261 121.86 49.99 -33.56
C GLU A 261 122.33 49.68 -34.99
N VAL A 262 121.43 49.23 -35.87
CA VAL A 262 121.71 48.83 -37.26
C VAL A 262 121.17 49.90 -38.23
N LYS A 263 121.78 51.08 -38.22
CA LYS A 263 121.40 52.18 -39.14
C LYS A 263 121.68 51.80 -40.60
N GLY A 264 120.65 51.39 -41.36
CA GLY A 264 120.81 51.23 -42.82
C GLY A 264 119.69 50.61 -43.65
N GLU A 265 118.62 50.04 -43.10
CA GLU A 265 117.57 49.37 -43.91
C GLU A 265 116.19 50.05 -43.86
N GLU A 266 115.39 49.85 -44.91
CA GLU A 266 113.99 50.30 -44.98
C GLU A 266 113.19 49.78 -43.76
N GLY A 267 112.57 50.72 -43.04
CA GLY A 267 111.80 50.43 -41.84
C GLY A 267 110.61 49.52 -42.13
N VAL A 268 110.38 48.55 -41.25
CA VAL A 268 109.23 47.62 -41.32
C VAL A 268 107.95 48.33 -40.86
N ASP A 269 106.80 48.00 -41.46
CA ASP A 269 105.51 48.56 -41.04
C ASP A 269 105.20 48.25 -39.56
N VAL A 270 104.64 49.23 -38.86
CA VAL A 270 104.35 49.16 -37.42
C VAL A 270 103.33 48.06 -37.09
N ASN A 271 102.45 47.70 -38.03
CA ASN A 271 101.45 46.66 -37.82
C ASN A 271 101.90 45.25 -38.22
N ASP A 272 103.02 45.12 -38.93
CA ASP A 272 103.56 43.83 -39.39
C ASP A 272 104.49 43.21 -38.33
N THR A 273 103.85 42.65 -37.30
CA THR A 273 104.56 42.07 -36.16
C THR A 273 105.36 40.82 -36.52
N GLU A 274 104.99 40.09 -37.58
CA GLU A 274 105.68 38.86 -37.98
C GLU A 274 107.07 39.16 -38.54
N THR A 275 107.17 40.12 -39.46
CA THR A 275 108.46 40.53 -40.03
C THR A 275 109.36 41.25 -39.02
N GLN A 276 108.79 42.03 -38.09
CA GLN A 276 109.54 42.59 -36.95
C GLN A 276 110.13 41.49 -36.05
N LEU A 277 109.34 40.47 -35.69
CA LEU A 277 109.82 39.33 -34.90
C LEU A 277 110.93 38.55 -35.63
N ASP A 278 110.82 38.39 -36.94
CA ASP A 278 111.84 37.70 -37.74
C ASP A 278 113.15 38.50 -37.78
N LYS A 279 113.10 39.83 -37.91
CA LYS A 279 114.31 40.67 -37.80
C LYS A 279 114.94 40.61 -36.40
N VAL A 280 114.13 40.67 -35.33
CA VAL A 280 114.61 40.49 -33.94
C VAL A 280 115.25 39.12 -33.76
N ARG A 281 114.65 38.06 -34.32
CA ARG A 281 115.20 36.69 -34.30
C ARG A 281 116.54 36.60 -35.01
N MET A 282 116.64 37.14 -36.23
CA MET A 282 117.88 37.14 -37.01
C MET A 282 119.00 37.83 -36.22
N PHE A 283 118.73 39.00 -35.64
CA PHE A 283 119.70 39.70 -34.81
C PHE A 283 120.17 38.89 -33.59
N ILE A 284 119.25 38.21 -32.88
CA ILE A 284 119.61 37.34 -31.75
C ILE A 284 120.48 36.17 -32.24
N GLN A 285 120.12 35.53 -33.36
CA GLN A 285 120.89 34.42 -33.93
C GLN A 285 122.28 34.85 -34.39
N ASP A 286 122.39 35.99 -35.05
CA ASP A 286 123.67 36.56 -35.48
C ASP A 286 124.57 36.83 -34.26
N ASN A 287 124.02 37.42 -33.19
CA ASN A 287 124.75 37.65 -31.94
C ASN A 287 125.13 36.33 -31.24
N GLU A 288 124.23 35.35 -31.19
CA GLU A 288 124.55 34.02 -30.66
C GLU A 288 125.68 33.35 -31.45
N ASP A 289 125.67 33.47 -32.77
CA ASP A 289 126.68 32.90 -33.64
C ASP A 289 128.01 33.64 -33.48
N ILE A 290 128.01 34.97 -33.33
CA ILE A 290 129.19 35.75 -32.94
C ILE A 290 129.73 35.27 -31.59
N VAL A 291 128.87 35.07 -30.58
CA VAL A 291 129.27 34.58 -29.25
C VAL A 291 129.78 33.14 -29.30
N LYS A 292 129.18 32.24 -30.10
CA LYS A 292 129.66 30.86 -30.31
C LYS A 292 131.01 30.84 -31.04
N GLN A 293 131.21 31.75 -31.99
CA GLN A 293 132.51 31.97 -32.65
C GLN A 293 133.57 32.50 -31.66
N GLN A 294 133.18 33.33 -30.69
CA GLN A 294 134.08 33.79 -29.62
C GLN A 294 134.25 32.80 -28.45
N GLY A 295 133.32 31.86 -28.26
CA GLY A 295 133.33 30.83 -27.22
C GLY A 295 134.17 29.58 -27.55
N THR A 296 134.64 29.44 -28.79
CA THR A 296 135.40 28.27 -29.28
C THR A 296 136.94 28.43 -29.41
N PRO A 297 137.60 29.42 -28.76
CA PRO A 297 139.03 29.30 -28.44
C PRO A 297 139.42 29.61 -26.99
N SER A 298 138.55 29.42 -25.99
CA SER A 298 138.95 29.57 -24.57
C SER A 298 139.08 28.24 -23.79
N ARG A 299 138.49 27.13 -24.26
CA ARG A 299 138.69 25.80 -23.64
C ARG A 299 140.04 25.15 -24.01
N ALA A 300 140.74 25.65 -25.03
CA ALA A 300 142.08 25.18 -25.43
C ALA A 300 143.23 25.81 -24.59
N LYS A 301 142.99 26.91 -23.86
CA LYS A 301 144.03 27.57 -23.03
C LYS A 301 144.18 26.99 -21.62
N LEU A 302 143.20 26.22 -21.12
CA LEU A 302 143.29 25.51 -19.83
C LEU A 302 144.01 24.15 -19.91
N SER A 303 144.14 23.57 -21.11
CA SER A 303 144.89 22.32 -21.34
C SER A 303 146.41 22.52 -21.43
N LEU A 304 146.88 23.66 -21.94
CA LEU A 304 148.33 23.93 -22.09
C LEU A 304 149.02 24.55 -20.86
N MET A 305 148.27 25.03 -19.86
CA MET A 305 148.85 25.55 -18.61
C MET A 305 148.95 24.51 -17.48
N CYS A 306 148.29 23.35 -17.60
CA CYS A 306 148.47 22.24 -16.66
C CYS A 306 149.80 21.48 -16.89
N ASN A 307 150.29 21.40 -18.13
CA ASN A 307 151.51 20.66 -18.50
C ASN A 307 152.85 21.41 -18.27
N LYS A 308 152.84 22.69 -17.91
CA LYS A 308 154.07 23.47 -17.57
C LYS A 308 154.32 23.63 -16.07
N GLY A 309 153.34 23.29 -15.22
CA GLY A 309 153.48 23.33 -13.75
C GLY A 309 154.06 22.05 -13.14
N GLN A 310 153.95 20.90 -13.82
CA GLN A 310 154.46 19.61 -13.33
C GLN A 310 156.00 19.48 -13.44
N LYS A 311 156.66 20.16 -14.40
CA LYS A 311 158.14 20.16 -14.51
C LYS A 311 158.88 21.12 -13.55
N ARG A 312 158.18 21.97 -12.79
CA ARG A 312 158.79 22.91 -11.82
C ARG A 312 158.63 22.50 -10.34
N LYS A 313 157.79 21.50 -10.04
CA LYS A 313 157.69 20.92 -8.68
C LYS A 313 158.74 19.84 -8.38
N GLU A 314 159.52 19.42 -9.37
CA GLU A 314 160.59 18.42 -9.21
C GLU A 314 161.96 19.03 -8.84
N GLN A 315 162.11 20.36 -8.84
CA GLN A 315 163.38 21.05 -8.51
C GLN A 315 163.33 21.99 -7.28
N ARG A 316 162.20 22.11 -6.58
CA ARG A 316 162.06 22.98 -5.39
C ARG A 316 161.39 22.30 -4.20
N GLY A 317 161.51 20.97 -4.12
CA GLY A 317 161.29 20.19 -2.89
C GLY A 317 162.48 20.21 -1.93
N ASP A 318 163.52 20.98 -2.24
CA ASP A 318 164.74 21.09 -1.44
C ASP A 318 164.92 22.53 -0.96
N LYS A 319 164.24 22.85 0.15
CA LYS A 319 164.60 23.83 1.20
C LYS A 319 163.37 24.20 2.03
N THR A 320 163.21 23.43 3.12
CA THR A 320 162.99 23.90 4.50
C THR A 320 161.94 25.01 4.71
N ARG A 321 160.80 24.78 5.37
CA ARG A 321 160.54 24.08 6.65
C ARG A 321 161.39 24.64 7.79
N LYS A 322 160.85 25.66 8.48
CA LYS A 322 161.20 26.27 9.79
C LYS A 322 160.47 27.64 9.78
N GLN A 323 159.60 28.03 10.70
CA GLN A 323 159.31 27.65 12.09
C GLN A 323 157.79 27.55 12.30
#